data_AF-A0A496UZK1-F1
#
_entry.id   AF-A0A496UZK1-F1
#
_cell.length_a   1.000
_cell.length_b   1.000
_cell.length_c   1.000
_cell.angle_alpha   90.00
_cell.angle_beta   90.00
_cell.angle_gamma   90.00
#
_symmetry.space_group_name_H-M   'P 1'
#
loop_
_entity.id
_entity.type
_entity.pdbx_description
1 polymer ?
#
loop_
_entity_poly.entity_id
_entity_poly.type
_entity_poly.pdbx_seq_one_letter_code
_entity_poly.pdbx_strand_id
1 'polypeptide(L)'
;MSLNRLPQFLFLLSLSIVALLLTTQAAETGKVDINRANKWTLAQVLHGVGEKKAAAIVAFREQHGAFKSADELTQVYGISQKLVDGNRDNIVVSDVKIIPKRKIPHVVNINTADVMTLSRELQGVGYNKAAAIVAFREQQGPFKSIFDLFRVTGIGKKTIERNKDKIVLQEPKAETATEPPSTEERNKSQAQDETPTADDSAKTP
;
A
#
# COMPACT_ATOMS: atom_id res chain seq x y z
N MET A 1 -65.47 30.58 -39.54
CA MET A 1 -65.03 31.79 -38.82
C MET A 1 -65.64 31.71 -37.44
N SER A 2 -64.95 31.81 -36.31
CA SER A 2 -63.56 32.14 -36.01
C SER A 2 -63.17 31.46 -34.69
N LEU A 3 -61.88 31.14 -34.62
CA LEU A 3 -61.03 30.72 -33.52
C LEU A 3 -61.58 30.96 -32.09
N ASN A 4 -61.65 29.89 -31.30
CA ASN A 4 -61.52 29.98 -29.84
C ASN A 4 -60.06 30.34 -29.52
N ARG A 5 -59.84 31.52 -28.94
CA ARG A 5 -58.55 31.92 -28.39
C ARG A 5 -58.38 31.28 -27.01
N LEU A 6 -57.30 30.52 -26.84
CA LEU A 6 -56.84 30.06 -25.52
C LEU A 6 -56.53 31.28 -24.63
N PRO A 7 -56.96 31.32 -23.37
CA PRO A 7 -56.52 32.37 -22.46
C PRO A 7 -55.11 32.03 -21.95
N GLN A 8 -54.17 32.95 -22.22
CA GLN A 8 -52.84 32.99 -21.63
C GLN A 8 -52.93 33.42 -20.15
N PHE A 9 -53.28 32.49 -19.26
CA PHE A 9 -53.02 32.62 -17.82
C PHE A 9 -51.87 31.66 -17.48
N LEU A 10 -50.63 32.12 -17.58
CA LEU A 10 -49.90 32.72 -16.47
C LEU A 10 -49.67 31.70 -15.34
N PHE A 11 -48.60 30.88 -15.43
CA PHE A 11 -47.29 31.18 -14.83
C PHE A 11 -47.29 31.41 -13.31
N LEU A 12 -48.14 30.69 -12.55
CA LEU A 12 -48.10 30.70 -11.07
C LEU A 12 -48.03 29.29 -10.46
N LEU A 13 -47.27 28.39 -11.08
CA LEU A 13 -47.08 27.02 -10.56
C LEU A 13 -45.62 26.55 -10.58
N SER A 14 -44.66 27.46 -10.72
CA SER A 14 -43.22 27.14 -10.72
C SER A 14 -42.47 27.56 -9.44
N LEU A 15 -43.11 28.25 -8.49
CA LEU A 15 -42.43 28.77 -7.28
C LEU A 15 -42.92 28.20 -5.95
N SER A 16 -43.58 27.03 -5.95
CA SER A 16 -43.83 26.26 -4.71
C SER A 16 -43.42 24.79 -4.77
N ILE A 17 -43.00 24.28 -5.93
CA ILE A 17 -42.53 22.90 -6.04
C ILE A 17 -41.00 22.79 -5.86
N VAL A 18 -40.26 23.90 -6.00
CA VAL A 18 -38.78 23.89 -5.86
C VAL A 18 -38.31 23.94 -4.39
N ALA A 19 -39.19 24.27 -3.43
CA ALA A 19 -38.82 24.42 -2.02
C ALA A 19 -38.94 23.14 -1.16
N LEU A 20 -39.40 22.02 -1.73
CA LEU A 20 -39.59 20.76 -0.99
C LEU A 20 -38.78 19.61 -1.60
N LEU A 21 -37.52 19.89 -1.94
CA LEU A 21 -36.53 18.84 -2.19
C LEU A 21 -35.16 19.23 -1.62
N LEU A 22 -35.16 19.73 -0.39
CA LEU A 22 -34.00 19.59 0.51
C LEU A 22 -34.01 18.15 1.00
N THR A 23 -33.64 17.22 0.12
CA THR A 23 -33.29 15.86 0.51
C THR A 23 -32.07 15.97 1.42
N THR A 24 -32.29 15.77 2.72
CA THR A 24 -31.23 15.54 3.70
C THR A 24 -30.47 14.29 3.28
N GLN A 25 -29.29 14.48 2.70
CA GLN A 25 -28.36 13.38 2.51
C GLN A 25 -27.77 13.06 3.88
N ALA A 26 -28.31 12.02 4.52
CA ALA A 26 -27.72 11.47 5.74
C ALA A 26 -26.33 10.92 5.38
N ALA A 27 -25.29 11.62 5.80
CA ALA A 27 -23.94 11.09 5.77
C ALA A 27 -23.90 9.85 6.69
N GLU A 28 -23.57 8.68 6.16
CA GLU A 28 -23.31 7.50 6.99
C GLU A 28 -22.00 7.70 7.78
N THR A 29 -22.08 8.42 8.90
CA THR A 29 -20.98 8.65 9.84
C THR A 29 -20.88 7.56 10.90
N GLY A 30 -21.36 6.34 10.60
CA GLY A 30 -21.70 5.38 11.66
C GLY A 30 -20.49 4.69 12.29
N LYS A 31 -19.54 4.21 11.49
CA LYS A 31 -18.47 3.33 11.99
C LYS A 31 -17.14 3.61 11.34
N VAL A 32 -16.07 3.44 12.12
CA VAL A 32 -14.69 3.62 11.68
C VAL A 32 -13.88 2.37 11.95
N ASP A 33 -13.14 1.93 10.93
CA ASP A 33 -12.20 0.84 11.06
C ASP A 33 -10.90 1.33 11.73
N ILE A 34 -10.64 0.88 12.95
CA ILE A 34 -9.47 1.32 13.73
C ILE A 34 -8.13 0.82 13.18
N ASN A 35 -8.15 -0.17 12.29
CA ASN A 35 -6.96 -0.70 11.62
C ASN A 35 -6.62 0.03 10.32
N ARG A 36 -7.59 0.74 9.73
CA ARG A 36 -7.43 1.37 8.39
C ARG A 36 -7.59 2.88 8.40
N ALA A 37 -8.44 3.42 9.26
CA ALA A 37 -8.76 4.84 9.26
C ALA A 37 -7.53 5.71 9.54
N ASN A 38 -7.45 6.86 8.89
CA ASN A 38 -6.40 7.84 9.17
C ASN A 38 -6.68 8.60 10.47
N LYS A 39 -5.69 9.37 10.96
CA LYS A 39 -5.80 10.13 12.22
C LYS A 39 -7.00 11.08 12.24
N TRP A 40 -7.26 11.75 11.12
CA TRP A 40 -8.35 12.72 11.02
C TRP A 40 -9.71 12.03 11.14
N THR A 41 -9.92 10.94 10.41
CA THR A 41 -11.15 10.14 10.46
C THR A 41 -11.39 9.56 11.86
N LEU A 42 -10.35 9.03 12.50
CA LEU A 42 -10.45 8.55 13.89
C LEU A 42 -10.90 9.66 14.85
N ALA A 43 -10.34 10.87 14.69
CA ALA A 43 -10.66 12.00 15.56
C ALA A 43 -12.07 12.58 15.32
N GLN A 44 -12.62 12.41 14.12
CA GLN A 44 -13.98 12.86 13.80
C GLN A 44 -15.05 11.87 14.27
N VAL A 45 -14.80 10.56 14.13
CA VAL A 45 -15.83 9.53 14.38
C VAL A 45 -15.84 9.02 15.82
N LEU A 46 -14.68 9.01 16.51
CA LEU A 46 -14.59 8.50 17.87
C LEU A 46 -14.73 9.62 18.90
N HIS A 47 -15.83 9.60 19.66
CA HIS A 47 -16.09 10.55 20.73
C HIS A 47 -14.99 10.52 21.79
N GLY A 48 -14.44 11.69 22.11
CA GLY A 48 -13.36 11.83 23.10
C GLY A 48 -11.95 11.45 22.60
N VAL A 49 -11.81 11.13 21.31
CA VAL A 49 -10.53 10.92 20.63
C VAL A 49 -10.16 12.17 19.85
N GLY A 50 -9.37 13.06 20.45
CA GLY A 50 -8.78 14.19 19.72
C GLY A 50 -7.56 13.77 18.88
N GLU A 51 -6.99 14.72 18.14
CA GLU A 51 -5.85 14.52 17.24
C GLU A 51 -4.70 13.72 17.88
N LYS A 52 -4.31 14.07 19.11
CA LYS A 52 -3.21 13.39 19.84
C LYS A 52 -3.50 11.91 20.09
N LYS A 53 -4.73 11.57 20.49
CA LYS A 53 -5.14 10.19 20.75
C LYS A 53 -5.26 9.41 19.45
N ALA A 54 -5.83 10.02 18.41
CA ALA A 54 -5.88 9.42 17.08
C ALA A 54 -4.47 9.14 16.52
N ALA A 55 -3.53 10.06 16.73
CA ALA A 55 -2.12 9.85 16.38
C ALA A 55 -1.51 8.67 17.16
N ALA A 56 -1.80 8.55 18.45
CA ALA A 56 -1.33 7.43 19.27
C ALA A 56 -1.88 6.08 18.79
N ILE A 57 -3.16 6.02 18.38
CA ILE A 57 -3.77 4.80 17.82
C ILE A 57 -3.05 4.38 16.53
N VAL A 58 -2.79 5.32 15.62
CA VAL A 58 -2.08 5.03 14.36
C VAL A 58 -0.64 4.58 14.63
N ALA A 59 0.09 5.27 15.51
CA ALA A 59 1.46 4.90 15.86
C ALA A 59 1.52 3.50 16.50
N PHE A 60 0.58 3.21 17.40
CA PHE A 60 0.50 1.92 18.07
C PHE A 60 0.31 0.78 17.07
N ARG A 61 -0.65 0.89 16.15
CA ARG A 61 -0.88 -0.18 15.17
C ARG A 61 0.25 -0.33 14.14
N GLU A 62 1.01 0.74 13.88
CA GLU A 62 2.20 0.67 13.02
C GLU A 62 3.37 -0.04 13.71
N GLN A 63 3.51 0.13 15.03
CA GLN A 63 4.61 -0.46 15.81
C GLN A 63 4.30 -1.87 16.30
N HIS A 64 3.05 -2.13 16.70
CA HIS A 64 2.62 -3.37 17.37
C HIS A 64 1.76 -4.28 16.47
N GLY A 65 1.34 -3.78 15.31
CA GLY A 65 0.42 -4.47 14.41
C GLY A 65 -1.05 -4.10 14.64
N ALA A 66 -1.93 -4.60 13.78
CA ALA A 66 -3.36 -4.31 13.85
C ALA A 66 -4.00 -4.79 15.16
N PHE A 67 -4.99 -4.04 15.61
CA PHE A 67 -5.85 -4.41 16.72
C PHE A 67 -6.71 -5.62 16.33
N LYS A 68 -6.80 -6.61 17.20
CA LYS A 68 -7.65 -7.79 17.04
C LYS A 68 -9.06 -7.58 17.61
N SER A 69 -9.20 -6.61 18.50
CA SER A 69 -10.47 -6.23 19.10
C SER A 69 -10.42 -4.76 19.51
N ALA A 70 -11.59 -4.15 19.73
CA ALA A 70 -11.66 -2.77 20.20
C ALA A 70 -11.04 -2.60 21.60
N ASP A 71 -11.05 -3.64 22.43
CA ASP A 71 -10.47 -3.63 23.78
C ASP A 71 -8.95 -3.38 23.76
N GLU A 72 -8.25 -3.82 22.73
CA GLU A 72 -6.81 -3.60 22.59
C GLU A 72 -6.45 -2.11 22.43
N LEU A 73 -7.41 -1.24 22.11
CA LEU A 73 -7.18 0.21 22.13
C LEU A 73 -6.77 0.73 23.51
N THR A 74 -7.11 0.04 24.59
CA THR A 74 -6.65 0.40 25.95
C THR A 74 -5.14 0.27 26.15
N GLN A 75 -4.44 -0.43 25.25
CA GLN A 75 -2.98 -0.50 25.24
C GLN A 75 -2.36 0.81 24.70
N VAL A 76 -3.16 1.65 24.03
CA VAL A 76 -2.74 2.95 23.52
C VAL A 76 -2.78 3.97 24.65
N TYR A 77 -1.65 4.65 24.88
CA TYR A 77 -1.55 5.68 25.92
C TYR A 77 -2.64 6.76 25.76
N GLY A 78 -3.38 7.01 26.84
CA GLY A 78 -4.46 8.01 26.89
C GLY A 78 -5.82 7.51 26.40
N ILE A 79 -5.95 6.22 26.06
CA ILE A 79 -7.22 5.56 25.80
C ILE A 79 -7.61 4.72 27.02
N SER A 80 -8.76 5.02 27.62
CA SER A 80 -9.29 4.25 28.76
C SER A 80 -10.39 3.30 28.32
N GLN A 81 -10.63 2.25 29.10
CA GLN A 81 -11.73 1.30 28.83
C GLN A 81 -13.08 2.01 28.68
N LYS A 82 -13.38 2.99 29.56
CA LYS A 82 -14.60 3.81 29.47
C LYS A 82 -14.73 4.53 28.12
N LEU A 83 -13.62 5.00 27.56
CA LEU A 83 -13.63 5.64 26.24
C LEU A 83 -13.93 4.62 25.14
N VAL A 84 -13.32 3.43 25.22
CA VAL A 84 -13.57 2.34 24.27
C VAL A 84 -15.03 1.92 24.31
N ASP A 85 -15.58 1.71 25.51
CA ASP A 85 -16.97 1.30 25.71
C ASP A 85 -17.96 2.33 25.17
N GLY A 86 -17.68 3.63 25.37
CA GLY A 86 -18.49 4.72 24.81
C GLY A 86 -18.43 4.87 23.29
N ASN A 87 -17.56 4.11 22.61
CA ASN A 87 -17.37 4.16 21.15
C ASN A 87 -17.63 2.81 20.46
N ARG A 88 -18.14 1.79 21.18
CA ARG A 88 -18.29 0.43 20.63
C ARG A 88 -19.08 0.39 19.33
N ASP A 89 -20.18 1.12 19.27
CA ASP A 89 -21.04 1.15 18.09
C ASP A 89 -20.35 1.80 16.89
N ASN A 90 -19.38 2.68 17.15
CA ASN A 90 -18.61 3.41 16.15
C ASN A 90 -17.31 2.67 15.75
N ILE A 91 -16.89 1.64 16.48
CA ILE A 91 -15.64 0.94 16.20
C ILE A 91 -15.93 -0.31 15.37
N VAL A 92 -15.24 -0.42 14.24
CA VAL A 92 -15.11 -1.66 13.49
C VAL A 92 -13.68 -2.14 13.58
N VAL A 93 -13.52 -3.45 13.80
CA VAL A 93 -12.25 -4.14 13.68
C VAL A 93 -12.42 -5.10 12.53
N SER A 94 -11.94 -4.73 11.34
CA SER A 94 -11.91 -5.69 10.24
C SER A 94 -10.74 -6.65 10.45
N ASP A 95 -10.95 -7.92 10.06
CA ASP A 95 -9.88 -8.88 9.86
C ASP A 95 -9.02 -8.37 8.70
N VAL A 96 -8.14 -7.42 8.99
CA VAL A 96 -7.02 -7.17 8.12
C VAL A 96 -6.18 -8.43 8.26
N LYS A 97 -6.23 -9.31 7.25
CA LYS A 97 -5.12 -10.23 6.96
C LYS A 97 -3.94 -9.33 6.66
N ILE A 98 -3.30 -8.86 7.72
CA ILE A 98 -2.07 -8.11 7.68
C ILE A 98 -1.13 -9.08 6.97
N ILE A 99 -0.90 -8.85 5.68
CA ILE A 99 0.41 -9.16 5.13
C ILE A 99 1.28 -8.29 6.04
N PRO A 100 2.01 -8.85 7.04
CA PRO A 100 2.90 -8.04 7.83
C PRO A 100 3.66 -7.23 6.82
N LYS A 101 3.61 -5.89 6.93
CA LYS A 101 4.48 -5.03 6.14
C LYS A 101 5.83 -5.66 6.40
N ARG A 102 6.32 -6.44 5.42
CA ARG A 102 7.37 -7.43 5.68
C ARG A 102 8.42 -6.58 6.35
N LYS A 103 9.01 -7.03 7.45
CA LYS A 103 10.29 -6.48 7.85
C LYS A 103 11.19 -6.88 6.68
N ILE A 104 11.10 -6.14 5.58
CA ILE A 104 11.97 -6.26 4.44
C ILE A 104 13.27 -5.88 5.14
N PRO A 105 14.21 -6.82 5.30
CA PRO A 105 15.52 -6.42 5.80
C PRO A 105 15.89 -5.19 4.97
N HIS A 106 16.25 -4.08 5.63
CA HIS A 106 16.68 -2.89 4.92
C HIS A 106 17.94 -3.28 4.15
N VAL A 107 17.72 -3.76 2.93
CA VAL A 107 18.75 -4.26 2.05
C VAL A 107 19.28 -3.08 1.28
N VAL A 108 20.58 -3.06 1.13
CA VAL A 108 21.34 -2.01 0.51
C VAL A 108 21.97 -2.61 -0.73
N ASN A 109 21.59 -2.04 -1.87
CA ASN A 109 22.24 -2.39 -3.12
C ASN A 109 23.63 -1.73 -3.17
N ILE A 110 24.69 -2.52 -3.02
CA ILE A 110 26.07 -1.98 -3.00
C ILE A 110 26.54 -1.45 -4.35
N ASN A 111 25.81 -1.74 -5.44
CA ASN A 111 26.10 -1.23 -6.77
C ASN A 111 25.44 0.14 -7.05
N THR A 112 24.40 0.52 -6.30
CA THR A 112 23.66 1.77 -6.56
C THR A 112 23.60 2.71 -5.37
N ALA A 113 23.66 2.22 -4.13
CA ALA A 113 23.56 3.06 -2.94
C ALA A 113 24.68 4.11 -2.87
N ASP A 114 24.34 5.31 -2.43
CA ASP A 114 25.33 6.37 -2.20
C ASP A 114 26.18 6.14 -0.95
N VAL A 115 27.23 6.94 -0.77
CA VAL A 115 28.17 6.84 0.35
C VAL A 115 27.45 6.97 1.70
N MET A 116 26.47 7.87 1.80
CA MET A 116 25.77 8.15 3.05
C MET A 116 24.83 7.02 3.45
N THR A 117 24.19 6.39 2.47
CA THR A 117 23.33 5.22 2.62
C THR A 117 24.16 4.02 3.05
N LEU A 118 25.25 3.74 2.35
CA LEU A 118 26.18 2.66 2.72
C LEU A 118 26.72 2.85 4.14
N SER A 119 27.11 4.08 4.51
CA SER A 119 27.66 4.37 5.83
C SER A 119 26.65 4.25 6.97
N ARG A 120 25.38 4.51 6.70
CA ARG A 120 24.31 4.47 7.70
C ARG A 120 23.81 3.06 7.93
N GLU A 121 23.69 2.30 6.85
CA GLU A 121 22.99 1.03 6.86
C GLU A 121 23.91 -0.17 7.14
N LEU A 122 25.19 -0.10 6.74
CA LEU A 122 26.14 -1.21 6.87
C LEU A 122 26.97 -1.08 8.16
N GLN A 123 26.86 -2.10 9.01
CA GLN A 123 27.55 -2.16 10.30
C GLN A 123 29.08 -2.26 10.12
N GLY A 124 29.81 -1.30 10.69
CA GLY A 124 31.28 -1.25 10.61
C GLY A 124 31.84 -0.70 9.29
N VAL A 125 30.95 -0.15 8.45
CA VAL A 125 31.29 0.63 7.25
C VAL A 125 30.99 2.10 7.58
N GLY A 126 31.99 2.83 8.06
CA GLY A 126 31.88 4.29 8.18
C GLY A 126 32.10 4.97 6.82
N TYR A 127 31.96 6.31 6.80
CA TYR A 127 32.07 7.14 5.60
C TYR A 127 33.27 6.76 4.69
N ASN A 128 34.48 6.67 5.24
CA ASN A 128 35.69 6.37 4.46
C ASN A 128 35.63 5.00 3.76
N LYS A 129 35.06 3.99 4.41
CA LYS A 129 34.90 2.66 3.82
C LYS A 129 33.77 2.63 2.79
N ALA A 130 32.68 3.35 3.05
CA ALA A 130 31.61 3.52 2.08
C ALA A 130 32.11 4.24 0.81
N ALA A 131 32.90 5.29 0.97
CA ALA A 131 33.54 5.99 -0.15
C ALA A 131 34.47 5.06 -0.95
N ALA A 132 35.24 4.20 -0.27
CA ALA A 132 36.08 3.21 -0.94
C ALA A 132 35.26 2.19 -1.77
N ILE A 133 34.07 1.79 -1.29
CA ILE A 133 33.16 0.91 -2.04
C ILE A 133 32.67 1.59 -3.33
N VAL A 134 32.22 2.85 -3.23
CA VAL A 134 31.72 3.62 -4.37
C VAL A 134 32.84 3.87 -5.39
N ALA A 135 34.02 4.31 -4.93
CA ALA A 135 35.17 4.52 -5.79
C ALA A 135 35.60 3.23 -6.50
N PHE A 136 35.58 2.09 -5.79
CA PHE A 136 35.92 0.81 -6.39
C PHE A 136 34.96 0.44 -7.52
N ARG A 137 33.64 0.55 -7.33
CA ARG A 137 32.67 0.19 -8.38
C ARG A 137 32.68 1.16 -9.56
N GLU A 138 33.03 2.42 -9.34
CA GLU A 138 33.19 3.41 -10.42
C GLU A 138 34.45 3.13 -11.26
N GLN A 139 35.53 2.66 -10.64
CA GLN A 139 36.79 2.37 -11.33
C GLN A 139 36.83 0.97 -11.96
N GLN A 140 36.28 -0.04 -11.28
CA GLN A 140 36.39 -1.46 -11.66
C GLN A 140 35.10 -2.03 -12.24
N GLY A 141 34.02 -1.24 -12.22
CA GLY A 141 32.67 -1.68 -12.56
C GLY A 141 31.92 -2.29 -11.36
N PRO A 142 30.63 -2.64 -11.56
CA PRO A 142 29.78 -3.13 -10.48
C PRO A 142 30.29 -4.44 -9.89
N PHE A 143 30.05 -4.64 -8.59
CA PHE A 143 30.29 -5.90 -7.89
C PHE A 143 29.38 -6.99 -8.47
N LYS A 144 29.94 -8.16 -8.74
CA LYS A 144 29.24 -9.34 -9.26
C LYS A 144 28.95 -10.36 -8.16
N SER A 145 29.66 -10.26 -7.05
CA SER A 145 29.49 -11.07 -5.85
C SER A 145 29.71 -10.23 -4.59
N ILE A 146 29.07 -10.61 -3.48
CA ILE A 146 29.36 -10.01 -2.16
C ILE A 146 30.84 -10.16 -1.82
N PHE A 147 31.47 -11.27 -2.24
CA PHE A 147 32.89 -11.53 -1.97
C PHE A 147 33.83 -10.58 -2.72
N ASP A 148 33.37 -9.91 -3.79
CA ASP A 148 34.18 -8.91 -4.48
C ASP A 148 34.53 -7.72 -3.57
N LEU A 149 33.76 -7.50 -2.49
CA LEU A 149 34.06 -6.50 -1.46
C LEU A 149 35.39 -6.74 -0.75
N PHE A 150 35.96 -7.96 -0.79
CA PHE A 150 37.32 -8.20 -0.27
C PHE A 150 38.40 -7.42 -1.03
N ARG A 151 38.10 -6.96 -2.25
CA ARG A 151 39.01 -6.14 -3.06
C ARG A 151 38.96 -4.66 -2.67
N VAL A 152 38.02 -4.26 -1.81
CA VAL A 152 37.88 -2.89 -1.32
C VAL A 152 38.71 -2.71 -0.05
N THR A 153 39.63 -1.75 -0.08
CA THR A 153 40.49 -1.41 1.06
C THR A 153 39.67 -1.12 2.32
N GLY A 154 39.99 -1.82 3.42
CA GLY A 154 39.32 -1.64 4.71
C GLY A 154 38.02 -2.45 4.89
N ILE A 155 37.61 -3.22 3.88
CA ILE A 155 36.50 -4.19 3.98
C ILE A 155 37.07 -5.60 4.15
N GLY A 156 36.92 -6.14 5.37
CA GLY A 156 37.39 -7.49 5.72
C GLY A 156 36.23 -8.45 6.03
N LYS A 157 36.60 -9.72 6.26
CA LYS A 157 35.66 -10.84 6.50
C LYS A 157 34.59 -10.51 7.54
N LYS A 158 34.98 -9.97 8.70
CA LYS A 158 34.06 -9.58 9.78
C LYS A 158 33.04 -8.52 9.35
N THR A 159 33.42 -7.59 8.46
CA THR A 159 32.50 -6.57 7.95
C THR A 159 31.49 -7.20 7.01
N ILE A 160 31.91 -8.11 6.14
CA ILE A 160 31.00 -8.82 5.22
C ILE A 160 30.03 -9.71 6.01
N GLU A 161 30.53 -10.49 6.97
CA GLU A 161 29.69 -11.39 7.78
C GLU A 161 28.58 -10.67 8.54
N ARG A 162 28.84 -9.48 9.10
CA ARG A 162 27.83 -8.67 9.81
C ARG A 162 26.76 -8.08 8.89
N ASN A 163 27.02 -8.00 7.59
CA ASN A 163 26.18 -7.29 6.64
C ASN A 163 25.64 -8.18 5.51
N LYS A 164 25.97 -9.48 5.50
CA LYS A 164 25.58 -10.41 4.43
C LYS A 164 24.07 -10.41 4.16
N ASP A 165 23.25 -10.29 5.20
CA ASP A 165 21.79 -10.32 5.11
C ASP A 165 21.19 -8.95 4.71
N LYS A 166 22.03 -7.91 4.67
CA LYS A 166 21.67 -6.55 4.24
C LYS A 166 22.20 -6.22 2.85
N ILE A 167 23.22 -6.90 2.35
CA ILE A 167 23.84 -6.55 1.07
C ILE A 167 23.12 -7.27 -0.06
N VAL A 168 22.71 -6.51 -1.06
CA VAL A 168 22.23 -7.05 -2.35
C VAL A 168 23.04 -6.44 -3.50
N LEU A 169 23.12 -7.16 -4.62
CA LEU A 169 23.86 -6.72 -5.81
C LEU A 169 22.96 -6.09 -6.87
N GLN A 170 21.68 -6.38 -6.76
CA GLN A 170 20.61 -5.86 -7.59
C GLN A 170 19.47 -5.50 -6.65
N GLU A 171 18.63 -4.56 -7.05
CA GLU A 171 17.35 -4.40 -6.36
C GLU A 171 16.63 -5.74 -6.43
N PRO A 172 15.96 -6.18 -5.35
CA PRO A 172 15.09 -7.33 -5.46
C PRO A 172 14.14 -7.05 -6.62
N LYS A 173 14.30 -7.79 -7.72
CA LYS A 173 13.31 -7.81 -8.79
C LYS A 173 12.00 -8.02 -8.06
N ALA A 174 11.08 -7.07 -8.20
CA ALA A 174 9.74 -7.27 -7.68
C ALA A 174 9.27 -8.60 -8.27
N GLU A 175 9.34 -9.67 -7.48
CA GLU A 175 8.71 -10.94 -7.79
C GLU A 175 7.24 -10.58 -7.90
N THR A 176 6.80 -10.43 -9.15
CA THR A 176 5.43 -10.50 -9.64
C THR A 176 4.43 -10.57 -8.48
N ALA A 177 4.09 -9.40 -7.94
CA ALA A 177 2.71 -9.20 -7.54
C ALA A 177 1.92 -9.51 -8.82
N THR A 178 1.18 -10.61 -8.82
CA THR A 178 0.12 -10.82 -9.79
C THR A 178 -0.79 -9.60 -9.66
N GLU A 179 -0.57 -8.63 -10.55
CA GLU A 179 -1.59 -7.70 -10.96
C GLU A 179 -2.80 -8.57 -11.35
N PRO A 180 -3.99 -8.36 -10.76
CA PRO A 180 -5.18 -9.00 -11.32
C PRO A 180 -5.22 -8.63 -12.80
N PRO A 181 -5.50 -9.59 -13.70
CA PRO A 181 -5.45 -9.34 -15.14
C PRO A 181 -6.27 -8.10 -15.45
N SER A 182 -5.61 -7.08 -15.99
CA SER A 182 -6.28 -5.92 -16.58
C SER A 182 -7.25 -6.45 -17.63
N THR A 183 -8.46 -5.89 -17.62
CA THR A 183 -9.64 -6.35 -18.36
C THR A 183 -9.53 -6.24 -19.89
N GLU A 184 -8.32 -6.07 -20.44
CA GLU A 184 -8.09 -5.79 -21.86
C GLU A 184 -7.58 -6.99 -22.68
N GLU A 185 -7.12 -8.07 -22.06
CA GLU A 185 -6.66 -9.27 -22.80
C GLU A 185 -7.71 -10.37 -22.98
N ARG A 186 -8.95 -10.20 -22.50
CA ARG A 186 -10.02 -11.20 -22.69
C ARG A 186 -10.64 -11.22 -24.10
N ASN A 187 -10.25 -10.33 -25.01
CA ASN A 187 -10.92 -10.19 -26.31
C ASN A 187 -10.02 -10.39 -27.54
N LYS A 188 -8.91 -11.14 -27.44
CA LYS A 188 -8.12 -11.49 -28.63
C LYS A 188 -7.72 -12.97 -28.77
N SER A 189 -8.26 -13.87 -27.95
CA SER A 189 -8.01 -15.31 -28.07
C SER A 189 -9.32 -16.10 -28.16
N GLN A 190 -10.14 -15.76 -29.14
CA GLN A 190 -11.20 -16.62 -29.70
C GLN A 190 -11.39 -16.28 -31.18
N ALA A 191 -10.41 -16.60 -32.01
CA ALA A 191 -10.54 -16.78 -33.46
C ALA A 191 -9.20 -17.26 -34.01
N GLN A 192 -8.94 -18.57 -33.93
CA GLN A 192 -8.02 -19.35 -34.77
C GLN A 192 -7.90 -20.76 -34.18
N ASP A 193 -8.93 -21.57 -34.38
CA ASP A 193 -8.79 -23.03 -34.40
C ASP A 193 -9.71 -23.58 -35.49
N GLU A 194 -9.34 -23.30 -36.73
CA GLU A 194 -9.64 -24.19 -37.84
C GLU A 194 -8.36 -24.28 -38.68
N THR A 195 -7.60 -25.35 -38.46
CA THR A 195 -6.70 -25.86 -39.49
C THR A 195 -7.00 -27.33 -39.74
N PRO A 196 -6.87 -27.78 -41.00
CA PRO A 196 -7.50 -28.99 -41.52
C PRO A 196 -6.68 -30.24 -41.21
N THR A 197 -7.37 -31.31 -40.81
CA THR A 197 -6.81 -32.64 -40.66
C THR A 197 -6.65 -33.31 -42.03
N ALA A 198 -5.41 -33.50 -42.45
CA ALA A 198 -5.03 -34.42 -43.52
C ALA A 198 -3.85 -35.27 -43.04
N ASP A 199 -4.06 -36.58 -42.94
CA ASP A 199 -3.13 -37.70 -43.20
C ASP A 199 -3.86 -38.97 -42.75
N ASP A 200 -4.16 -39.97 -43.58
CA ASP A 200 -3.30 -40.87 -44.38
C ASP A 200 -3.44 -42.28 -43.81
N SER A 201 -3.79 -43.22 -44.69
CA SER A 201 -3.25 -44.59 -44.76
C SER A 201 -4.25 -45.59 -45.36
N ALA A 202 -3.99 -45.86 -46.64
CA ALA A 202 -4.00 -47.16 -47.33
C ALA A 202 -4.81 -48.35 -46.75
N LYS A 203 -5.62 -48.96 -47.62
CA LYS A 203 -5.65 -50.43 -47.78
C LYS A 203 -6.16 -50.87 -49.17
N THR A 204 -5.28 -51.56 -49.91
CA THR A 204 -5.54 -52.40 -51.10
C THR A 204 -6.32 -53.67 -50.69
N PRO A 205 -6.99 -54.40 -51.61
CA PRO A 205 -6.33 -55.19 -52.67
C PRO A 205 -6.72 -54.80 -54.10
#